data_AF-A0A7J7MDG9-F1
#
_entry.id   AF-A0A7J7MDG9-F1
#
_cell.length_a   1.000
_cell.length_b   1.000
_cell.length_c   1.000
_cell.angle_alpha   90.00
_cell.angle_beta   90.00
_cell.angle_gamma   90.00
#
_symmetry.space_group_name_H-M   'P 1'
#
loop_
_entity.id
_entity.type
_entity.pdbx_description
1 polymer ?
#
loop_
_entity_poly.entity_id
_entity_poly.type
_entity_poly.pdbx_seq_one_letter_code
_entity_poly.pdbx_strand_id
1 'polypeptide(L)'
;MRIVRNILYTGCTIVCTFHQPSTNIFESFDELLFMKHGGWLIYAGLLGAKSQKLVKFFEGIEGVQKIVSGYNPAAWMLEVTSPSEECCLGVDSAEFNWRSRLFQENRQFIETLSKPSIDTKDLSFPAKYSKSFLN
;
A
#
# COMPACT_ATOMS: atom_id res chain seq x y z
N MET A 1 14.68 -5.62 -10.27
CA MET A 1 13.59 -6.41 -9.62
C MET A 1 13.73 -7.92 -9.69
N ARG A 2 14.67 -8.52 -10.44
CA ARG A 2 14.80 -10.01 -10.51
C ARG A 2 15.01 -10.65 -9.13
N ILE A 3 15.80 -10.03 -8.26
CA ILE A 3 16.07 -10.53 -6.90
C ILE A 3 14.83 -10.45 -6.02
N VAL A 4 14.12 -9.32 -6.00
CA VAL A 4 12.87 -9.15 -5.23
C VAL A 4 11.82 -10.15 -5.69
N ARG A 5 11.66 -10.33 -7.01
CA ARG A 5 10.75 -11.34 -7.57
C ARG A 5 11.17 -12.78 -7.19
N ASN A 6 12.47 -13.07 -7.16
CA ASN A 6 12.95 -14.39 -6.74
C ASN A 6 12.66 -14.68 -5.26
N ILE A 7 12.72 -13.66 -4.39
CA ILE A 7 12.39 -13.78 -2.97
C ILE A 7 10.87 -13.92 -2.77
N LEU A 8 10.03 -13.31 -3.63
CA LEU A 8 8.58 -13.54 -3.59
C LEU A 8 8.23 -15.02 -3.77
N TYR A 9 8.96 -15.74 -4.64
CA TYR A 9 8.72 -17.17 -4.86
C TYR A 9 9.12 -18.08 -3.70
N THR A 10 9.81 -17.57 -2.67
CA THR A 10 10.16 -18.37 -1.49
C THR A 10 9.07 -18.36 -0.41
N GLY A 11 7.93 -17.73 -0.66
CA GLY A 11 6.84 -17.59 0.32
C GLY A 11 7.13 -16.55 1.41
N CYS A 12 8.15 -15.71 1.22
CA CYS A 12 8.47 -14.63 2.14
C CYS A 12 7.64 -13.38 1.83
N THR A 13 7.08 -12.75 2.86
CA THR A 13 6.51 -11.41 2.76
C THR A 13 7.63 -10.37 2.63
N ILE A 14 7.55 -9.52 1.61
CA ILE A 14 8.51 -8.43 1.40
C ILE A 14 7.82 -7.10 1.65
N VAL A 15 8.40 -6.29 2.53
CA VAL A 15 7.98 -4.90 2.77
C VAL A 15 9.14 -4.00 2.39
N CYS A 16 8.90 -3.05 1.50
CA CYS A 16 9.92 -2.09 1.08
C CYS A 16 9.31 -0.73 0.74
N THR A 17 10.13 0.31 0.86
CA THR A 17 9.83 1.67 0.40
C THR A 17 10.56 1.95 -0.91
N PHE A 18 9.93 2.67 -1.82
CA PHE A 18 10.52 3.07 -3.09
C PHE A 18 10.20 4.52 -3.39
N HIS A 19 11.12 5.20 -4.10
CA HIS A 19 10.90 6.54 -4.63
C HIS A 19 10.57 6.41 -6.13
N GLN A 20 9.32 6.73 -6.51
CA GLN A 20 8.85 6.82 -7.90
C GLN A 20 9.30 5.66 -8.83
N PRO A 21 8.71 4.47 -8.68
CA PRO A 21 9.07 3.32 -9.50
C PRO A 21 8.59 3.49 -10.95
N SER A 22 9.30 2.84 -11.88
CA SER A 22 8.77 2.64 -13.23
C SER A 22 7.54 1.73 -13.19
N THR A 23 6.67 1.82 -14.21
CA THR A 23 5.44 1.01 -14.31
C THR A 23 5.70 -0.47 -14.10
N ASN A 24 6.72 -1.04 -14.74
CA ASN A 24 7.06 -2.46 -14.63
C ASN A 24 7.44 -2.91 -13.20
N ILE A 25 8.01 -1.98 -12.43
CA ILE A 25 8.37 -2.21 -11.03
C ILE A 25 7.12 -2.07 -10.16
N PHE A 26 6.35 -1.00 -10.38
CA PHE A 26 5.13 -0.74 -9.62
C PHE A 26 4.11 -1.87 -9.75
N GLU A 27 3.89 -2.36 -10.97
CA GLU A 27 2.99 -3.48 -11.26
C GLU A 27 3.50 -4.84 -10.78
N SER A 28 4.70 -4.91 -10.20
CA SER A 28 5.21 -6.15 -9.61
C SER A 28 4.85 -6.32 -8.13
N PHE A 29 4.22 -5.32 -7.51
CA PHE A 29 3.74 -5.39 -6.14
C PHE A 29 2.27 -5.76 -6.08
N ASP A 30 1.89 -6.52 -5.07
CA ASP A 30 0.50 -6.90 -4.83
C ASP A 30 -0.28 -5.76 -4.16
N GLU A 31 0.32 -5.18 -3.12
CA GLU A 31 -0.27 -4.18 -2.24
C GLU A 31 0.59 -2.92 -2.13
N LEU A 32 -0.07 -1.80 -1.87
CA LEU A 32 0.54 -0.49 -1.66
C LEU A 32 0.03 0.11 -0.36
N LEU A 33 0.98 0.56 0.46
CA LEU A 33 0.74 1.48 1.58
C LEU A 33 1.28 2.85 1.17
N PHE A 34 0.38 3.80 0.88
CA PHE A 34 0.72 5.13 0.38
C PHE A 34 0.32 6.19 1.39
N MET A 35 1.27 7.07 1.70
CA MET A 35 1.16 8.07 2.77
C MET A 35 1.55 9.45 2.23
N LYS A 36 0.86 10.50 2.69
CA LYS A 36 1.26 11.89 2.49
C LYS A 36 2.10 12.40 3.67
N HIS A 37 2.61 13.62 3.53
CA HIS A 37 3.38 14.28 4.57
C HIS A 37 2.65 14.28 5.91
N GLY A 38 3.38 14.17 7.03
CA GLY A 38 2.80 14.05 8.37
C GLY A 38 2.41 12.62 8.77
N GLY A 39 2.68 11.62 7.92
CA GLY A 39 2.41 10.22 8.23
C GLY A 39 0.95 9.81 8.01
N TRP A 40 0.18 10.62 7.28
CA TRP A 40 -1.22 10.35 7.01
C TRP A 40 -1.37 9.34 5.88
N LEU A 41 -2.14 8.29 6.13
CA LEU A 41 -2.41 7.24 5.17
C LEU A 41 -3.48 7.70 4.17
N ILE A 42 -3.15 7.65 2.88
CA ILE A 42 -4.03 8.07 1.78
C ILE A 42 -4.47 6.89 0.90
N TYR A 43 -3.77 5.76 0.96
CA TYR A 43 -4.22 4.49 0.38
C TYR A 43 -3.56 3.30 1.08
N ALA A 44 -4.33 2.25 1.36
CA ALA A 44 -3.81 0.96 1.82
C ALA A 44 -4.60 -0.15 1.16
N GLY A 45 -4.02 -0.83 0.18
CA GLY A 45 -4.72 -1.93 -0.47
C GLY A 45 -4.00 -2.47 -1.69
N LEU A 46 -4.68 -3.43 -2.33
CA LEU A 46 -4.17 -4.10 -3.53
C LEU A 46 -4.04 -3.11 -4.70
N LEU A 47 -2.96 -3.18 -5.47
CA LEU A 47 -2.85 -2.44 -6.73
C LEU A 47 -3.86 -2.99 -7.76
N GLY A 48 -4.01 -4.32 -7.79
CA GLY A 48 -4.80 -5.03 -8.79
C GLY A 48 -4.13 -5.06 -10.17
N ALA A 49 -4.73 -5.82 -11.10
CA ALA A 49 -4.20 -5.93 -12.46
C ALA A 49 -4.06 -4.54 -13.10
N LYS A 50 -2.86 -4.21 -13.56
CA LYS A 50 -2.51 -2.89 -14.14
C LYS A 50 -2.89 -1.71 -13.22
N SER A 51 -2.74 -1.87 -11.91
CA SER A 51 -3.09 -0.86 -10.90
C SER A 51 -4.56 -0.43 -10.88
N GLN A 52 -5.48 -1.22 -11.46
CA GLN A 52 -6.87 -0.81 -11.64
C GLN A 52 -7.62 -0.52 -10.32
N LYS A 53 -7.24 -1.15 -9.20
CA LYS A 53 -7.91 -0.93 -7.91
C LYS A 53 -7.49 0.42 -7.33
N LEU A 54 -6.18 0.71 -7.39
CA LEU A 54 -5.62 2.01 -7.03
C LEU A 54 -6.26 3.14 -7.86
N VAL A 55 -6.30 2.95 -9.18
CA VAL A 55 -6.87 3.95 -10.11
C VAL A 55 -8.34 4.21 -9.77
N LYS A 56 -9.16 3.16 -9.64
CA LYS A 56 -10.57 3.29 -9.29
C LYS A 56 -10.80 3.97 -7.95
N PHE A 57 -9.89 3.80 -6.99
CA PHE A 57 -10.00 4.43 -5.68
C PHE A 57 -9.86 5.95 -5.79
N PHE A 58 -8.81 6.44 -6.45
CA PHE A 58 -8.58 7.88 -6.58
C PHE A 58 -9.50 8.54 -7.62
N GLU A 59 -9.94 7.82 -8.66
CA GLU A 59 -11.01 8.29 -9.55
C GLU A 59 -12.38 8.41 -8.85
N GLY A 60 -12.52 7.86 -7.64
CA GLY A 60 -13.69 8.06 -6.79
C GLY A 60 -13.74 9.42 -6.10
N ILE A 61 -12.64 10.19 -6.13
CA ILE A 61 -12.61 11.58 -5.68
C ILE A 61 -13.21 12.45 -6.78
N GLU A 62 -14.24 13.21 -6.44
CA GLU A 62 -14.90 14.10 -7.40
C GLU A 62 -13.91 15.14 -7.95
N GLY A 63 -13.88 15.28 -9.27
CA GLY A 63 -13.00 16.23 -9.97
C GLY A 63 -11.58 15.73 -10.27
N VAL A 64 -11.14 14.59 -9.73
CA VAL A 64 -9.81 14.04 -10.06
C VAL A 64 -9.70 13.72 -11.54
N GLN A 65 -8.58 14.13 -12.14
CA GLN A 65 -8.27 13.80 -13.52
C GLN A 65 -8.04 12.29 -13.70
N LYS A 66 -8.80 11.69 -14.62
CA LYS A 66 -8.65 10.28 -14.99
C LYS A 66 -7.28 9.99 -15.57
N ILE A 67 -6.76 8.80 -15.26
CA ILE A 67 -5.47 8.37 -15.81
C ILE A 67 -5.58 8.15 -17.32
N VAL A 68 -4.57 8.63 -18.05
CA VAL A 68 -4.48 8.40 -19.50
C VAL A 68 -3.92 7.00 -19.78
N SER A 69 -4.41 6.34 -20.83
CA SER A 69 -3.94 5.01 -21.21
C SER A 69 -2.43 4.96 -21.39
N GLY A 70 -1.78 4.02 -20.72
CA GLY A 70 -0.32 3.82 -20.76
C GLY A 70 0.48 4.75 -19.86
N TYR A 71 -0.17 5.69 -19.16
CA TYR A 71 0.50 6.54 -18.18
C TYR A 71 0.89 5.75 -16.94
N ASN A 72 2.01 6.14 -16.30
CA ASN A 72 2.53 5.42 -15.12
C ASN A 72 1.60 5.65 -13.92
N PRO A 73 0.93 4.61 -13.37
CA PRO A 73 0.03 4.78 -12.23
C PRO A 73 0.71 5.34 -10.98
N ALA A 74 2.00 5.03 -10.77
CA ALA A 74 2.77 5.56 -9.65
C ALA A 74 3.03 7.07 -9.78
N ALA A 75 3.20 7.58 -11.00
CA ALA A 75 3.37 9.01 -11.25
C ALA A 75 2.01 9.71 -11.12
N TRP A 76 0.99 9.16 -11.78
CA TRP A 76 -0.38 9.68 -11.73
C TRP A 76 -0.90 9.81 -10.29
N MET A 77 -0.74 8.78 -9.44
CA MET A 77 -1.23 8.85 -8.07
C MET A 77 -0.56 9.99 -7.28
N LEU A 78 0.72 10.29 -7.53
CA LEU A 78 1.43 11.37 -6.85
C LEU A 78 0.97 12.75 -7.33
N GLU A 79 0.62 12.86 -8.61
CA GLU A 79 0.09 14.10 -9.20
C GLU A 79 -1.30 14.42 -8.64
N VAL A 80 -2.22 13.45 -8.67
CA VAL A 80 -3.61 13.67 -8.26
C VAL A 80 -3.79 13.79 -6.74
N THR A 81 -2.81 13.34 -5.95
CA THR A 81 -2.77 13.55 -4.50
C THR A 81 -1.76 14.61 -4.08
N SER A 82 -1.28 15.44 -5.01
CA SER A 82 -0.36 16.53 -4.67
C SER A 82 -1.08 17.59 -3.83
N PRO A 83 -0.37 18.33 -2.95
CA PRO A 83 -1.00 19.39 -2.15
C PRO A 83 -1.71 20.46 -3.00
N SER A 84 -1.17 20.75 -4.18
CA SER A 84 -1.78 21.69 -5.13
C SER A 84 -3.10 21.15 -5.67
N GLU A 85 -3.14 19.88 -6.06
CA GLU A 85 -4.35 19.25 -6.59
C GLU A 85 -5.43 19.11 -5.50
N GLU A 86 -5.05 18.67 -4.30
CA GLU A 86 -5.93 18.63 -3.12
C GLU A 86 -6.56 20.01 -2.84
N CYS A 87 -5.76 21.08 -2.91
CA CYS A 87 -6.23 22.45 -2.73
C CYS A 87 -7.23 22.86 -3.83
N CYS A 88 -6.92 22.57 -5.10
CA CYS A 88 -7.79 22.86 -6.23
C CYS A 88 -9.13 22.13 -6.14
N LEU A 89 -9.12 20.88 -5.68
CA LEU A 89 -10.31 20.04 -5.53
C LEU A 89 -11.06 20.28 -4.20
N GLY A 90 -10.46 21.00 -3.25
CA GLY A 90 -11.02 21.20 -1.92
C GLY A 90 -11.17 19.91 -1.12
N VAL A 91 -10.25 18.96 -1.30
CA VAL A 91 -10.29 17.63 -0.68
C VAL A 91 -9.01 17.33 0.09
N ASP A 92 -9.11 16.66 1.23
CA ASP A 92 -7.96 16.00 1.87
C ASP A 92 -8.00 14.50 1.56
N SER A 93 -7.01 13.98 0.84
CA SER A 93 -6.95 12.56 0.48
C SER A 93 -6.88 11.65 1.70
N ALA A 94 -6.36 12.13 2.84
CA ALA A 94 -6.34 11.34 4.08
C ALA A 94 -7.73 11.23 4.68
N GLU A 95 -8.52 12.31 4.68
CA GLU A 95 -9.91 12.30 5.12
C GLU A 95 -10.78 11.45 4.19
N PHE A 96 -10.57 11.58 2.88
CA PHE A 96 -11.22 10.74 1.87
C PHE A 96 -10.94 9.26 2.12
N ASN A 97 -9.67 8.90 2.32
CA ASN A 97 -9.29 7.51 2.63
C ASN A 97 -9.91 7.04 3.94
N TRP A 98 -9.86 7.84 5.01
CA TRP A 98 -10.45 7.50 6.31
C TRP A 98 -11.95 7.18 6.21
N ARG A 99 -12.70 7.93 5.38
CA ARG A 99 -14.13 7.72 5.14
C ARG A 99 -14.43 6.58 4.17
N SER A 100 -13.43 6.11 3.42
CA SER A 100 -13.62 5.09 2.40
C SER A 100 -14.00 3.74 3.00
N ARG A 101 -14.74 2.95 2.21
CA ARG A 101 -15.05 1.56 2.53
C ARG A 101 -13.78 0.71 2.67
N LEU A 102 -12.76 0.97 1.85
CA LEU A 102 -11.48 0.27 1.91
C LEU A 102 -10.83 0.41 3.29
N PHE A 103 -10.81 1.62 3.85
CA PHE A 103 -10.24 1.84 5.18
C PHE A 103 -11.03 1.12 6.27
N GLN A 104 -12.36 1.14 6.20
CA GLN A 104 -13.23 0.44 7.15
C GLN A 104 -13.03 -1.08 7.11
N GLU A 105 -12.94 -1.66 5.92
CA GLU A 105 -12.67 -3.10 5.74
C GLU A 105 -11.28 -3.48 6.27
N ASN A 106 -10.26 -2.67 5.97
CA ASN A 106 -8.92 -2.88 6.52
C ASN A 106 -8.90 -2.83 8.05
N ARG A 107 -9.63 -1.89 8.66
CA ARG A 107 -9.76 -1.78 10.12
C ARG A 107 -10.39 -3.03 10.73
N GLN A 108 -11.48 -3.53 10.16
CA GLN A 108 -12.14 -4.76 10.61
C GLN A 108 -11.22 -5.98 10.46
N PHE A 109 -10.49 -6.05 9.34
CA PHE A 109 -9.53 -7.12 9.09
C PHE A 109 -8.39 -7.11 10.10
N ILE A 110 -7.81 -5.94 10.37
CA ILE A 110 -6.77 -5.76 11.40
C ILE A 110 -7.29 -6.17 12.77
N GLU A 111 -8.49 -5.73 13.17
CA GLU A 111 -9.08 -6.07 14.48
C GLU A 111 -9.36 -7.57 14.65
N THR A 112 -9.65 -8.26 13.54
CA THR A 112 -9.84 -9.71 13.52
C THR A 112 -8.50 -10.42 13.66
N LEU A 113 -7.50 -10.01 12.88
CA LEU A 113 -6.17 -10.62 12.90
C LEU A 113 -5.32 -10.28 14.13
N SER A 114 -5.60 -9.17 14.81
CA SER A 114 -4.88 -8.78 16.02
C SER A 114 -5.23 -9.66 17.23
N LYS A 115 -6.28 -10.47 17.12
CA LYS A 115 -6.71 -11.38 18.18
C LYS A 115 -6.09 -12.76 17.92
N PRO A 116 -5.17 -13.23 18.77
CA PRO A 116 -4.64 -14.58 18.64
C PRO A 116 -5.77 -15.61 18.81
N SER A 117 -5.67 -16.74 18.11
CA SER A 117 -6.56 -17.86 18.33
C SER A 117 -6.36 -18.43 19.74
N ILE A 118 -7.39 -19.06 20.30
CA ILE A 118 -7.31 -19.64 21.67
C ILE A 118 -6.19 -20.69 21.77
N ASP A 119 -5.88 -21.38 20.67
CA ASP A 119 -4.88 -22.45 20.62
C ASP A 119 -3.47 -21.98 20.27
N THR A 120 -3.28 -20.67 20.02
CA THR A 120 -1.94 -20.12 19.70
C THR A 120 -1.14 -19.80 20.96
N LYS A 121 0.12 -20.24 20.98
CA LYS A 121 1.10 -19.86 22.01
C LYS A 121 1.88 -18.63 21.55
N ASP A 122 2.27 -17.79 22.49
CA ASP A 122 3.15 -16.66 22.21
C ASP A 122 4.49 -17.13 21.61
N LEU A 123 5.04 -16.30 20.72
CA LEU A 123 6.36 -16.53 20.15
C LEU A 123 7.43 -16.41 21.26
N SER A 124 8.04 -17.53 21.63
CA SER A 124 9.17 -17.56 22.55
C SER A 124 10.47 -17.73 21.76
N PHE A 125 11.37 -16.76 21.88
CA PHE A 125 12.70 -16.85 21.29
C PHE A 125 13.73 -17.23 22.35
N PRO A 126 14.63 -18.21 22.09
CA PRO A 126 15.64 -18.64 23.04
C PRO A 126 16.72 -17.57 23.31
N ALA A 127 16.77 -16.52 22.49
CA ALA A 127 17.65 -15.37 22.69
C ALA A 127 16.95 -14.09 22.21
N LYS A 128 17.34 -12.96 22.81
CA LYS A 128 16.85 -11.63 22.45
C LYS A 128 17.20 -11.21 21.01
N TYR A 129 18.29 -11.76 20.45
CA TYR A 129 18.82 -11.40 19.14
C TYR A 129 18.96 -12.64 18.26
N SER A 130 18.86 -12.45 16.94
CA SER A 130 19.10 -13.51 15.94
C SER A 130 20.53 -14.04 16.07
N LYS A 131 20.68 -15.36 16.15
CA LYS A 131 22.00 -16.01 16.14
C LYS A 131 22.34 -16.44 14.71
N SER A 132 23.64 -16.48 14.41
CA SER A 132 24.15 -17.04 13.15
C SER A 132 23.70 -18.49 12.99
N PHE A 133 23.34 -18.88 11.77
CA PHE A 133 23.11 -20.29 11.40
C PHE A 133 24.43 -21.05 11.22
N LEU A 134 25.56 -20.35 11.19
CA LEU A 134 26.91 -20.89 11.12
C LEU A 134 27.49 -20.97 12.54
N ASN A 135 27.00 -21.92 13.33
CA ASN A 135 27.64 -22.37 14.57
C ASN A 135 27.87 -23.87 14.48
#